data_AF-A0A4V1SEC7-F1
#
_entry.id   AF-A0A4V1SEC7-F1
#
_cell.length_a   1.000
_cell.length_b   1.000
_cell.length_c   1.000
_cell.angle_alpha   90.00
_cell.angle_beta   90.00
_cell.angle_gamma   90.00
#
_symmetry.space_group_name_H-M   'P 1'
#
loop_
_entity.id
_entity.type
_entity.pdbx_description
1 polymer ?
#
loop_
_entity_poly.entity_id
_entity_poly.type
_entity_poly.pdbx_seq_one_letter_code
_entity_poly.pdbx_strand_id
1 'polypeptide(L)'
;MFEWISKNLRVAHLAGLATLSVPATVVGQIGPTPVAPANFDPSDVYFQGYLAKRDAEKLEQAGDFIGASEKLAMANKLIESVKTYFPAWKPEMVGGALSQNHENLSRLFSKTKEQRENQRNVVAELEGGATQTGELIDPGHDVLPLTP
;
A
#
# COMPACT_ATOMS: atom_id res chain seq x y z
N MET A 1 -26.78 -1.58 10.33
CA MET A 1 -27.58 -2.81 10.19
C MET A 1 -26.67 -3.83 9.54
N PHE A 2 -25.92 -4.58 10.36
CA PHE A 2 -24.89 -5.54 9.95
C PHE A 2 -25.37 -6.94 10.36
N GLU A 3 -25.75 -7.77 9.39
CA GLU A 3 -26.04 -9.20 9.54
C GLU A 3 -24.82 -9.96 8.96
N TRP A 4 -23.89 -10.42 9.79
CA TRP A 4 -23.83 -11.76 10.42
C TRP A 4 -23.41 -12.93 9.50
N ILE A 5 -22.10 -13.19 9.53
CA ILE A 5 -21.35 -14.45 9.72
C ILE A 5 -22.08 -15.82 9.57
N SER A 6 -21.44 -16.66 8.74
CA SER A 6 -21.28 -18.13 8.80
C SER A 6 -22.46 -19.06 8.49
N LYS A 7 -22.15 -20.11 7.70
CA LYS A 7 -22.70 -21.49 7.67
C LYS A 7 -22.22 -22.13 6.35
N ASN A 8 -21.43 -23.20 6.29
CA ASN A 8 -21.57 -24.46 7.01
C ASN A 8 -20.23 -25.21 7.07
N LEU A 9 -19.75 -25.42 8.30
CA LEU A 9 -18.90 -26.56 8.64
C LEU A 9 -19.85 -27.67 9.11
N ARG A 10 -19.85 -28.82 8.44
CA ARG A 10 -20.45 -30.05 8.96
C ARG A 10 -19.48 -31.20 8.75
N VAL A 11 -18.66 -31.41 9.78
CA VAL A 11 -18.02 -32.69 10.06
C VAL A 11 -19.04 -33.49 10.88
N ALA A 12 -19.36 -34.70 10.44
CA ALA A 12 -19.88 -35.75 11.32
C ALA A 12 -19.59 -37.12 10.71
N HIS A 13 -18.78 -37.89 11.46
CA HIS A 13 -18.52 -39.32 11.36
C HIS A 13 -19.80 -40.16 11.21
N LEU A 14 -19.69 -41.33 10.56
CA LEU A 14 -20.09 -42.61 11.16
C LEU A 14 -19.59 -43.82 10.33
N ALA A 15 -19.26 -44.87 11.08
CA ALA A 15 -18.60 -46.11 10.67
C ALA A 15 -19.46 -47.02 9.77
N GLY A 16 -18.79 -47.85 8.97
CA GLY A 16 -19.41 -48.94 8.22
C GLY A 16 -18.36 -49.88 7.60
N LEU A 17 -18.11 -51.00 8.26
CA LEU A 17 -17.26 -52.10 7.82
C LEU A 17 -17.97 -52.85 6.67
N ALA A 18 -17.43 -52.83 5.45
CA ALA A 18 -17.90 -53.66 4.34
C ALA A 18 -16.75 -54.00 3.37
N THR A 19 -16.81 -55.23 2.88
CA THR A 19 -15.79 -56.07 2.27
C THR A 19 -15.40 -55.73 0.83
N LEU A 20 -14.10 -55.94 0.56
CA LEU A 20 -13.44 -56.46 -0.65
C LEU A 20 -13.86 -55.98 -2.07
N SER A 21 -12.79 -55.54 -2.75
CA SER A 21 -12.54 -55.57 -4.20
C SER A 21 -12.74 -54.25 -4.94
N VAL A 22 -11.73 -53.38 -4.84
CA VAL A 22 -11.57 -52.22 -5.72
C VAL A 22 -10.55 -52.59 -6.81
N PRO A 23 -10.93 -52.57 -8.10
CA PRO A 23 -9.97 -52.73 -9.19
C PRO A 23 -8.95 -51.59 -9.10
N ALA A 24 -7.68 -51.90 -9.34
CA ALA A 24 -6.60 -50.92 -9.35
C ALA A 24 -6.87 -49.82 -10.39
N THR A 25 -7.55 -48.74 -9.98
CA THR A 25 -7.51 -47.48 -10.69
C THR A 25 -6.08 -46.99 -10.58
N VAL A 26 -5.39 -47.03 -11.72
CA VAL A 26 -4.15 -46.29 -11.97
C VAL A 26 -4.38 -44.86 -11.47
N VAL A 27 -3.85 -44.54 -10.30
CA VAL A 27 -3.66 -43.16 -9.89
C VAL A 27 -2.61 -42.64 -10.86
N GLY A 28 -3.08 -41.99 -11.94
CA GLY A 28 -2.23 -41.11 -12.70
C GLY A 28 -1.64 -40.13 -11.71
N GLN A 29 -0.34 -40.25 -11.45
CA GLN A 29 0.39 -39.26 -10.68
C GLN A 29 0.16 -37.92 -11.37
N ILE A 30 -0.68 -37.08 -10.77
CA ILE A 30 -0.76 -35.67 -11.11
C ILE A 30 0.56 -35.12 -10.59
N GLY A 31 1.63 -35.25 -11.38
CA GLY A 31 2.85 -34.49 -11.15
C GLY A 31 2.48 -33.01 -11.08
N PRO A 32 3.22 -32.19 -10.34
CA PRO A 32 2.96 -30.76 -10.29
C PRO A 32 2.88 -30.25 -11.73
N THR A 33 1.70 -29.76 -12.13
CA THR A 33 1.51 -29.09 -13.42
C THR A 33 2.60 -28.04 -13.53
N PRO A 34 3.42 -28.02 -14.60
CA PRO A 34 4.33 -26.93 -14.84
C PRO A 34 3.54 -25.64 -14.75
N VAL A 35 3.86 -24.80 -13.76
CA VAL A 35 3.27 -23.47 -13.66
C VAL A 35 3.66 -22.78 -14.94
N ALA A 36 2.68 -22.53 -15.82
CA ALA A 36 2.96 -21.84 -17.07
C ALA A 36 3.68 -20.53 -16.74
N PRO A 37 4.75 -20.15 -17.46
CA PRO A 37 5.44 -18.89 -17.20
C PRO A 37 4.39 -17.78 -17.26
N ALA A 38 4.36 -16.93 -16.22
CA ALA A 38 3.46 -15.79 -16.18
C ALA A 38 3.68 -14.96 -17.45
N ASN A 39 2.70 -14.97 -18.35
CA ASN A 39 2.78 -14.24 -19.59
C ASN A 39 2.60 -12.76 -19.26
N PHE A 40 3.69 -12.00 -19.24
CA PHE A 40 3.68 -10.60 -18.85
C PHE A 40 3.22 -9.76 -20.05
N ASP A 41 1.97 -9.30 -20.03
CA ASP A 41 1.45 -8.37 -21.03
C ASP A 41 1.75 -6.91 -20.62
N PRO A 42 2.54 -6.16 -21.40
CA PRO A 42 2.81 -4.75 -21.11
C PRO A 42 1.53 -3.90 -21.04
N SER A 43 0.45 -4.32 -21.71
CA SER A 43 -0.83 -3.62 -21.70
C SER A 43 -1.51 -3.68 -20.33
N ASP A 44 -1.45 -4.84 -19.65
CA ASP A 44 -2.01 -5.01 -18.30
C ASP A 44 -1.22 -4.19 -17.28
N VAL A 45 0.11 -4.26 -17.34
CA VAL A 45 0.97 -3.51 -16.40
C VAL A 45 0.84 -2.01 -16.60
N TYR A 46 0.77 -1.54 -17.85
CA TYR A 46 0.48 -0.14 -18.13
C TYR A 46 -0.89 0.27 -17.60
N PHE A 47 -1.91 -0.58 -17.79
CA PHE A 47 -3.26 -0.30 -17.31
C PHE A 47 -3.33 -0.24 -15.78
N GLN A 48 -2.64 -1.13 -15.07
CA GLN A 48 -2.48 -1.06 -13.62
C GLN A 48 -1.82 0.26 -13.18
N GLY A 49 -0.79 0.71 -13.90
CA GLY A 49 -0.18 2.02 -13.67
C GLY A 49 -1.16 3.17 -13.88
N TYR A 50 -1.97 3.11 -14.94
CA TYR A 50 -3.02 4.10 -15.21
C TYR A 50 -4.08 4.14 -14.09
N LEU A 51 -4.53 2.98 -13.59
CA LEU A 51 -5.48 2.92 -12.47
C LEU A 51 -4.88 3.51 -11.19
N ALA A 52 -3.63 3.20 -10.88
CA ALA A 52 -2.93 3.78 -9.74
C ALA A 52 -2.82 5.31 -9.82
N LYS A 53 -2.57 5.87 -11.02
CA LYS A 53 -2.62 7.33 -11.25
C LYS A 53 -4.02 7.89 -10.96
N ARG A 54 -5.09 7.25 -11.43
CA ARG A 54 -6.46 7.71 -11.15
C ARG A 54 -6.79 7.68 -9.66
N ASP A 55 -6.31 6.67 -8.93
CA ASP A 55 -6.51 6.62 -7.49
C ASP A 55 -5.71 7.71 -6.77
N ALA A 56 -4.50 8.04 -7.26
CA ALA A 56 -3.76 9.20 -6.76
C ALA A 56 -4.54 10.51 -6.96
N GLU A 57 -5.14 10.71 -8.13
CA GLU A 57 -5.95 11.91 -8.42
C GLU A 57 -7.17 12.01 -7.49
N LYS A 58 -7.82 10.88 -7.16
CA LYS A 58 -8.93 10.86 -6.18
C LYS A 58 -8.46 11.22 -4.78
N LEU A 59 -7.33 10.66 -4.34
CA LEU A 59 -6.76 10.97 -3.02
C LEU A 59 -6.35 12.44 -2.92
N GLU A 60 -5.78 12.98 -3.99
CA GLU A 60 -5.43 14.40 -4.06
C GLU A 60 -6.68 15.29 -3.95
N GLN A 61 -7.75 14.96 -4.68
CA GLN A 61 -9.03 15.68 -4.58
C GLN A 61 -9.66 15.57 -3.20
N ALA A 62 -9.43 14.46 -2.49
CA ALA A 62 -9.84 14.26 -1.11
C ALA A 62 -8.93 14.98 -0.09
N GLY A 63 -7.85 15.62 -0.54
CA GLY A 63 -6.89 16.31 0.32
C GLY A 63 -5.85 15.40 0.98
N ASP A 64 -5.80 14.12 0.63
CA ASP A 64 -4.75 13.20 1.07
C ASP A 64 -3.57 13.22 0.08
N PHE A 65 -2.70 14.21 0.24
CA PHE A 65 -1.54 14.41 -0.63
C PHE A 65 -0.45 13.36 -0.38
N ILE A 66 -0.32 12.85 0.84
CA ILE A 66 0.61 11.76 1.15
C ILE A 66 0.18 10.50 0.41
N GLY A 67 -1.07 10.05 0.57
CA GLY A 67 -1.58 8.88 -0.14
C GLY A 67 -1.57 9.07 -1.66
N ALA A 68 -1.90 10.26 -2.15
CA ALA A 68 -1.81 10.58 -3.58
C ALA A 68 -0.38 10.40 -4.10
N SER A 69 0.62 10.95 -3.38
CA SER A 69 2.02 10.84 -3.79
C SER A 69 2.51 9.39 -3.86
N GLU A 70 2.08 8.53 -2.93
CA GLU A 70 2.44 7.12 -2.90
C GLU A 70 1.83 6.34 -4.07
N LYS A 71 0.53 6.55 -4.34
CA LYS A 71 -0.15 5.92 -5.47
C LYS A 71 0.43 6.35 -6.81
N LEU A 72 0.80 7.63 -6.93
CA LEU A 72 1.42 8.16 -8.14
C LEU A 72 2.85 7.63 -8.33
N ALA A 73 3.62 7.47 -7.24
CA ALA A 73 4.94 6.85 -7.29
C ALA A 73 4.86 5.37 -7.73
N MET A 74 3.85 4.64 -7.26
CA MET A 74 3.56 3.27 -7.71
C MET A 74 3.19 3.23 -9.19
N ALA A 75 2.33 4.15 -9.66
CA ALA A 75 1.99 4.28 -11.07
C ALA A 75 3.25 4.50 -11.94
N ASN A 76 4.17 5.36 -11.48
CA ASN A 76 5.41 5.64 -12.18
C ASN A 76 6.28 4.38 -12.32
N LYS A 77 6.44 3.62 -11.23
CA LYS A 77 7.22 2.36 -11.25
C LYS A 77 6.64 1.32 -12.20
N LEU A 78 5.32 1.17 -12.24
CA LEU A 78 4.65 0.23 -13.14
C LEU A 78 4.91 0.61 -14.60
N ILE A 79 4.72 1.87 -14.95
CA ILE A 79 4.92 2.35 -16.33
C ILE A 79 6.40 2.33 -16.72
N GLU A 80 7.32 2.60 -15.79
CA GLU A 80 8.76 2.51 -16.00
C GLU A 80 9.21 1.06 -16.24
N SER A 81 8.59 0.09 -15.59
CA SER A 81 8.81 -1.33 -15.88
C SER A 81 8.42 -1.67 -17.33
N VAL A 82 7.32 -1.12 -17.83
CA VAL A 82 6.92 -1.29 -19.24
C VAL A 82 7.96 -0.70 -20.18
N LYS A 83 8.45 0.52 -19.90
CA LYS A 83 9.53 1.14 -20.68
C LYS A 83 10.81 0.29 -20.70
N THR A 84 11.15 -0.33 -19.56
CA THR A 84 12.40 -1.06 -19.36
C THR A 84 12.36 -2.44 -20.04
N TYR A 85 11.28 -3.19 -19.86
CA TYR A 85 11.16 -4.56 -20.37
C TYR A 85 10.52 -4.64 -21.76
N PHE A 86 9.74 -3.63 -22.17
CA PHE A 86 9.02 -3.58 -23.44
C PHE A 86 9.21 -2.23 -24.16
N PRO A 87 10.46 -1.81 -24.48
CA PRO A 87 10.74 -0.46 -24.98
C PRO A 87 10.09 -0.14 -26.34
N ALA A 88 9.80 -1.15 -27.17
CA ALA A 88 9.12 -0.98 -28.44
C ALA A 88 7.58 -0.85 -28.31
N TRP A 89 7.03 -1.13 -27.12
CA TRP A 89 5.59 -1.08 -26.89
C TRP A 89 5.15 0.36 -26.67
N LYS A 90 4.50 0.94 -27.69
CA LYS A 90 3.86 2.27 -27.65
C LYS A 90 4.74 3.33 -26.92
N PRO A 91 5.99 3.55 -27.38
CA PRO A 91 6.99 4.33 -26.64
C PRO A 91 6.54 5.76 -26.33
N GLU A 92 5.86 6.44 -27.27
CA GLU A 92 5.33 7.79 -27.07
C GLU A 92 4.30 7.87 -25.94
N MET A 93 3.43 6.87 -25.84
CA MET A 93 2.39 6.81 -24.81
C MET A 93 2.98 6.56 -23.42
N VAL A 94 3.96 5.66 -23.34
CA VAL A 94 4.70 5.35 -22.10
C VAL A 94 5.53 6.56 -21.67
N GLY A 95 6.24 7.19 -22.60
CA GLY A 95 7.04 8.39 -22.36
C GLY A 95 6.20 9.57 -21.87
N GLY A 96 5.08 9.84 -22.55
CA GLY A 96 4.15 10.89 -22.14
C GLY A 96 3.56 10.65 -20.76
N ALA A 97 3.19 9.40 -20.44
CA ALA A 97 2.65 9.05 -19.12
C ALA A 97 3.70 9.25 -18.01
N LEU A 98 4.95 8.82 -18.23
CA LEU A 98 6.04 9.04 -17.26
C LEU A 98 6.33 10.53 -17.06
N SER A 99 6.35 11.33 -18.14
CA SER A 99 6.55 12.78 -18.03
C SER A 99 5.47 13.43 -17.17
N GLN A 100 4.20 13.10 -17.43
CA GLN A 100 3.07 13.61 -16.64
C GLN A 100 3.14 13.18 -15.18
N ASN A 101 3.54 11.93 -14.91
CA ASN A 101 3.68 11.43 -13.55
C ASN A 101 4.78 12.18 -12.79
N HIS A 102 5.92 12.45 -13.41
CA HIS A 102 7.00 13.23 -12.79
C HIS A 102 6.57 14.68 -12.47
N GLU A 103 5.85 15.32 -13.40
CA GLU A 103 5.31 16.67 -13.17
C GLU A 103 4.32 16.67 -12.00
N ASN A 104 3.40 15.70 -11.96
CA ASN A 104 2.43 15.56 -10.88
C ASN A 104 3.09 15.26 -9.53
N LEU A 105 4.11 14.40 -9.48
CA LEU A 105 4.88 14.14 -8.26
C LEU A 105 5.58 15.40 -7.75
N SER A 106 6.15 16.19 -8.66
CA SER A 106 6.82 17.45 -8.32
C SER A 106 5.82 18.47 -7.76
N ARG A 107 4.63 18.55 -8.33
CA ARG A 107 3.54 19.41 -7.86
C ARG A 107 3.01 18.98 -6.47
N LEU A 108 2.96 17.68 -6.20
CA LEU A 108 2.52 17.14 -4.92
C LEU A 108 3.57 17.26 -3.80
N PHE A 109 4.84 17.44 -4.13
CA PHE A 109 5.94 17.41 -3.16
C PHE A 109 5.77 18.41 -2.01
N SER A 110 5.46 19.68 -2.33
CA SER A 110 5.26 20.72 -1.31
C SER A 110 4.07 20.42 -0.40
N LYS A 111 2.93 20.04 -0.98
CA LYS A 111 1.70 19.69 -0.26
C LYS A 111 1.88 18.48 0.65
N THR A 112 2.64 17.48 0.18
CA THR A 112 2.98 16.27 0.95
C THR A 112 3.85 16.62 2.15
N LYS A 113 4.84 17.51 1.97
CA LYS A 113 5.71 17.97 3.05
C LYS A 113 4.92 18.72 4.12
N GLU A 114 4.06 19.64 3.70
CA GLU A 114 3.19 20.42 4.59
C GLU A 114 2.24 19.50 5.37
N GLN A 115 1.55 18.57 4.70
CA GLN A 115 0.66 17.63 5.36
C GLN A 115 1.40 16.76 6.38
N ARG A 116 2.62 16.30 6.07
CA ARG A 116 3.43 15.49 6.99
C ARG A 116 3.86 16.29 8.22
N GLU A 117 4.24 17.54 8.06
CA GLU A 117 4.59 18.43 9.17
C GLU A 117 3.39 18.69 10.08
N ASN A 118 2.22 18.99 9.50
CA ASN A 118 0.99 19.17 10.26
C ASN A 118 0.59 17.92 11.03
N GLN A 119 0.64 16.74 10.39
CA GLN A 119 0.38 15.47 11.06
C GLN A 119 1.36 15.20 12.22
N ARG A 120 2.65 15.51 12.04
CA ARG A 120 3.65 15.38 13.11
C ARG A 120 3.34 16.29 14.30
N ASN A 121 2.97 17.54 14.03
CA ASN A 121 2.66 18.51 15.08
C ASN A 121 1.40 18.09 15.86
N VAL A 122 0.35 17.63 15.17
CA VAL A 122 -0.88 17.12 15.81
C VAL A 122 -0.58 15.90 16.69
N VAL A 123 0.25 14.96 16.23
CA VAL A 123 0.64 13.80 17.06
C VAL A 123 1.41 14.24 18.30
N ALA A 124 2.36 15.18 18.17
CA ALA A 124 3.11 15.71 19.31
C ALA A 124 2.21 16.40 20.36
N GLU A 125 1.17 17.11 19.91
CA GLU A 125 0.15 17.69 20.80
C GLU A 125 -0.68 16.62 21.51
N LEU A 126 -1.10 15.58 20.80
CA LEU A 126 -1.90 14.48 21.36
C LEU A 126 -1.10 13.59 22.32
N GLU A 127 0.21 13.46 22.12
CA GLU A 127 1.13 12.68 22.96
C GLU A 127 1.58 13.45 24.23
N GLY A 128 1.06 14.66 24.47
CA GLY A 128 1.36 15.44 25.67
C GLY A 128 2.71 16.17 25.62
N GLY A 129 3.32 16.26 24.44
CA GLY A 129 4.52 17.04 24.18
C GLY A 129 4.21 18.52 24.01
N ALA A 130 3.59 19.13 25.03
CA ALA A 130 3.52 20.58 25.07
C ALA A 130 4.96 21.12 25.11
N THR A 131 5.36 21.85 24.08
CA THR A 131 6.29 22.97 24.27
C THR A 131 5.57 24.02 25.11
N GLN A 132 5.29 23.68 26.37
CA GLN A 132 5.23 24.67 27.42
C GLN A 132 6.70 25.07 27.57
N THR A 133 7.15 25.97 26.69
CA THR A 133 8.35 26.77 26.91
C THR A 133 8.15 27.31 28.31
N GLY A 134 8.84 26.71 29.29
CA GLY A 134 8.65 27.04 30.68
C GLY A 134 8.76 28.55 30.77
N GLU A 135 7.68 29.20 31.18
CA GLU A 135 7.78 30.53 31.74
C GLU A 135 8.80 30.37 32.87
N LEU A 136 9.99 30.92 32.64
CA LEU A 136 11.05 30.97 33.62
C LEU A 136 10.47 31.77 34.79
N ILE A 137 9.88 31.07 35.75
CA ILE A 137 9.61 31.66 37.06
C ILE A 137 10.99 31.96 37.62
N ASP A 138 11.36 33.24 37.54
CA ASP A 138 12.54 33.80 38.16
C ASP A 138 12.54 33.32 39.63
N PRO A 139 13.50 32.48 40.06
CA PRO A 139 13.55 32.08 41.43
C PRO A 139 13.78 33.36 42.24
N GLY A 140 12.73 33.77 42.96
CA GLY A 140 12.82 34.87 43.91
C GLY A 140 14.11 34.75 44.71
N HIS A 141 14.77 35.90 44.86
CA HIS A 141 16.18 36.18 45.18
C HIS A 141 16.81 35.48 46.42
N ASP A 142 16.26 34.39 46.94
CA ASP A 142 16.57 33.89 48.29
C ASP A 142 16.45 32.36 48.47
N VAL A 143 16.52 31.57 47.38
CA VAL A 143 16.58 30.10 47.49
C VAL A 143 17.96 29.57 47.11
N LEU A 144 18.76 29.25 48.14
CA LEU A 144 20.06 28.59 47.97
C LEU A 144 19.87 27.11 47.58
N PRO A 145 20.57 26.61 46.54
CA PRO A 145 20.52 25.19 46.21
C PRO A 145 21.26 24.37 47.28
N LEU A 146 20.55 23.44 47.92
CA LEU A 146 21.13 22.44 48.81
C LEU A 146 21.75 21.32 47.96
N THR A 147 23.02 21.44 47.64
CA THR A 147 23.86 20.30 47.23
C THR A 147 24.57 19.71 48.45
N PRO A 148 24.56 18.39 48.68
CA PRO A 148 25.62 17.71 49.43
C PRO A 148 26.89 17.55 48.60
#